data_AF-A0A661YSL4-F1
#
_entry.id   AF-A0A661YSL4-F1
#
_cell.length_a   1.000
_cell.length_b   1.000
_cell.length_c   1.000
_cell.angle_alpha   90.00
_cell.angle_beta   90.00
_cell.angle_gamma   90.00
#
_symmetry.space_group_name_H-M   'P 1'
#
loop_
_entity.id
_entity.type
_entity.pdbx_description
1 polymer ?
#
loop_
_entity_poly.entity_id
_entity_poly.type
_entity_poly.pdbx_seq_one_letter_code
_entity_poly.pdbx_strand_id
1 'polypeptide(L)'
;MKKYKVSEECIGCRACAEVAGDNFEINDNNIAYLKMQPGNEDEEAKCEEAMDICPVEAISVYKNEETDLPDAIVAGSNIKATLDKHPELKQVLINLSPMFKRMQNPALYNTLARFANFNDAAKVTGLSVCEILHTLNHQLGTESKLLKIMPECIKITHDEIEDESTEITWKESPELYIYNNNTIEDLVEKTSILSPQENIVIISTEKPDELLKVANGLNFNFNIEKNREYRVSIFNPAEKEELLPWKERKEDFEVLDVRKMTTDPFDVILKKAYSTEDDNGFVLVQRFEPHPMINMLSEMDFEHMTEQKAATEFWIYFHKKVSKIDDSDTSTTKVNAVIQSATPVAYPVIMRLLQSDKIRKHINIKELKVW
;
A
#
# COMPACT_ATOMS: atom_id res chain seq x y z
N MET A 1 1.69 -32.44 8.60
CA MET A 1 0.54 -33.13 9.23
C MET A 1 0.03 -34.20 8.29
N LYS A 2 -0.30 -35.39 8.79
CA LYS A 2 -0.89 -36.48 8.00
C LYS A 2 -2.24 -36.05 7.41
N LYS A 3 -2.53 -36.53 6.19
CA LYS A 3 -3.84 -36.35 5.54
C LYS A 3 -4.63 -37.65 5.60
N TYR A 4 -5.86 -37.57 6.08
CA TYR A 4 -6.73 -38.73 6.31
C TYR A 4 -7.78 -38.86 5.22
N LYS A 5 -8.30 -40.07 5.04
CA LYS A 5 -9.47 -40.40 4.22
C LYS A 5 -10.28 -41.52 4.84
N VAL A 6 -11.55 -41.59 4.47
CA VAL A 6 -12.45 -42.68 4.86
C VAL A 6 -12.85 -43.46 3.59
N SER A 7 -12.76 -44.79 3.65
CA SER A 7 -13.17 -45.70 2.57
C SER A 7 -14.66 -46.04 2.67
N GLU A 8 -15.19 -46.63 1.60
CA GLU A 8 -16.57 -47.13 1.55
C GLU A 8 -16.80 -48.37 2.43
N GLU A 9 -15.75 -48.94 3.04
CA GLU A 9 -15.83 -50.10 3.93
C GLU A 9 -16.37 -49.73 5.33
N CYS A 10 -16.60 -48.44 5.58
CA CYS A 10 -17.16 -47.96 6.84
C CYS A 10 -18.53 -48.58 7.15
N ILE A 11 -18.66 -49.13 8.36
CA ILE A 11 -19.91 -49.72 8.88
C ILE A 11 -20.75 -48.76 9.74
N GLY A 12 -20.30 -47.51 9.92
CA GLY A 12 -21.04 -46.51 10.67
C GLY A 12 -21.12 -46.74 12.18
N CYS A 13 -20.10 -47.35 12.79
CA CYS A 13 -20.05 -47.61 14.24
C CYS A 13 -19.92 -46.34 15.11
N ARG A 14 -19.60 -45.19 14.50
CA ARG A 14 -19.46 -43.86 15.12
C ARG A 14 -18.28 -43.63 16.06
N ALA A 15 -17.44 -44.64 16.30
CA ALA A 15 -16.26 -44.52 17.17
C ALA A 15 -15.36 -43.32 16.80
N CYS A 16 -15.11 -43.12 15.50
CA CYS A 16 -14.29 -41.99 15.02
C CYS A 16 -14.92 -40.61 15.31
N ALA A 17 -16.24 -40.50 15.27
CA ALA A 17 -16.93 -39.24 15.56
C ALA A 17 -17.01 -38.95 17.07
N GLU A 18 -16.89 -39.97 17.92
CA GLU A 18 -16.80 -39.79 19.38
C GLU A 18 -15.41 -39.32 19.81
N VAL A 19 -14.35 -39.88 19.21
CA VAL A 19 -12.96 -39.55 19.55
C VAL A 19 -12.48 -38.28 18.85
N ALA A 20 -12.81 -38.12 17.57
CA ALA A 20 -12.36 -37.04 16.72
C ALA A 20 -13.53 -36.33 16.03
N GLY A 21 -14.57 -35.96 16.79
CA GLY A 21 -15.79 -35.34 16.28
C GLY A 21 -15.60 -33.97 15.61
N ASP A 22 -14.47 -33.31 15.84
CA ASP A 22 -14.09 -32.10 15.11
C ASP A 22 -13.74 -32.43 13.65
N ASN A 23 -13.15 -33.60 13.40
CA ASN A 23 -12.62 -34.03 12.10
C ASN A 23 -13.50 -35.06 11.38
N PHE A 24 -14.26 -35.88 12.09
CA PHE A 24 -15.09 -36.95 11.52
C PHE A 24 -16.56 -36.79 11.88
N GLU A 25 -17.43 -37.05 10.91
CA GLU A 25 -18.87 -37.01 11.10
C GLU A 25 -19.54 -38.17 10.33
N ILE A 26 -20.77 -38.53 10.71
CA ILE A 26 -21.54 -39.62 10.08
C ILE A 26 -22.60 -38.99 9.18
N ASN A 27 -22.62 -39.38 7.91
CA ASN A 27 -23.61 -38.88 6.96
C ASN A 27 -24.96 -39.62 7.07
N ASP A 28 -25.95 -39.16 6.28
CA ASP A 28 -27.30 -39.74 6.24
C ASP A 28 -27.35 -41.22 5.80
N ASN A 29 -26.32 -41.69 5.08
CA ASN A 29 -26.18 -43.09 4.68
C ASN A 29 -25.48 -43.95 5.75
N ASN A 30 -25.29 -43.39 6.95
CA ASN A 30 -24.59 -44.01 8.08
C ASN A 30 -23.15 -44.43 7.75
N ILE A 31 -22.47 -43.64 6.91
CA ILE A 31 -21.05 -43.79 6.57
C ILE A 31 -20.28 -42.63 7.19
N ALA A 32 -19.14 -42.91 7.83
CA ALA A 32 -18.25 -41.88 8.32
C ALA A 32 -17.57 -41.16 7.16
N TYR A 33 -17.40 -39.85 7.30
CA TYR A 33 -16.65 -39.04 6.37
C TYR A 33 -15.77 -38.06 7.13
N LEU A 34 -14.72 -37.59 6.47
CA LEU A 34 -13.84 -36.59 7.04
C LEU A 34 -14.47 -35.20 6.85
N LYS A 35 -14.96 -34.63 7.96
CA LYS A 35 -15.53 -33.29 8.07
C LYS A 35 -14.49 -32.20 7.99
N MET A 36 -13.23 -32.46 8.37
CA MET A 36 -12.08 -31.60 8.03
C MET A 36 -10.77 -32.32 8.29
N GLN A 37 -9.74 -32.02 7.47
CA GLN A 37 -8.37 -32.44 7.75
C GLN A 37 -7.89 -31.80 9.07
N PRO A 38 -7.03 -32.48 9.84
CA PRO A 38 -6.51 -31.90 11.09
C PRO A 38 -5.70 -30.63 10.78
N GLY A 39 -5.91 -29.58 11.57
CA GLY A 39 -5.25 -28.28 11.46
C GLY A 39 -4.15 -28.01 12.51
N ASN A 40 -4.07 -28.84 13.56
CA ASN A 40 -3.06 -28.78 14.61
C ASN A 40 -2.66 -30.19 15.13
N GLU A 41 -1.61 -30.28 15.94
CA GLU A 41 -1.09 -31.54 16.49
C GLU A 41 -2.12 -32.31 17.34
N ASP A 42 -2.97 -31.60 18.09
CA ASP A 42 -4.01 -32.22 18.93
C ASP A 42 -5.08 -32.91 18.06
N GLU A 43 -5.53 -32.26 16.99
CA GLU A 43 -6.44 -32.84 16.01
C GLU A 43 -5.81 -34.01 15.26
N GLU A 44 -4.52 -33.93 14.92
CA GLU A 44 -3.80 -35.02 14.27
C GLU A 44 -3.71 -36.25 15.17
N ALA A 45 -3.44 -36.05 16.47
CA ALA A 45 -3.42 -37.13 17.46
C ALA A 45 -4.80 -37.79 17.62
N LYS A 46 -5.88 -37.00 17.68
CA LYS A 46 -7.25 -37.53 17.69
C LYS A 46 -7.60 -38.28 16.41
N CYS A 47 -7.14 -37.81 15.26
CA CYS A 47 -7.36 -38.51 13.98
C CYS A 47 -6.60 -39.84 13.92
N GLU A 48 -5.40 -39.90 14.48
CA GLU A 48 -4.61 -41.13 14.60
C GLU A 48 -5.32 -42.12 15.55
N GLU A 49 -5.83 -41.65 16.69
CA GLU A 49 -6.63 -42.48 17.59
C GLU A 49 -7.92 -42.98 16.92
N ALA A 50 -8.63 -42.10 16.18
CA ALA A 50 -9.83 -42.46 15.43
C ALA A 50 -9.57 -43.53 14.36
N MET A 51 -8.37 -43.51 13.76
CA MET A 51 -7.92 -44.52 12.81
C MET A 51 -7.69 -45.87 13.50
N ASP A 52 -6.99 -45.87 14.65
CA ASP A 52 -6.63 -47.08 15.40
C ASP A 52 -7.85 -47.80 15.99
N ILE A 53 -8.88 -47.06 16.40
CA ILE A 53 -10.12 -47.64 16.94
C ILE A 53 -11.09 -48.11 15.85
N CYS A 54 -10.82 -47.85 14.57
CA CYS A 54 -11.74 -48.19 13.49
C CYS A 54 -11.80 -49.71 13.30
N PRO A 55 -12.93 -50.38 13.60
CA PRO A 55 -13.00 -51.85 13.64
C PRO A 55 -12.88 -52.51 12.26
N VAL A 56 -13.01 -51.73 11.20
CA VAL A 56 -12.95 -52.15 9.80
C VAL A 56 -11.85 -51.44 9.03
N GLU A 57 -10.95 -50.72 9.73
CA GLU A 57 -9.81 -50.01 9.13
C GLU A 57 -10.23 -49.08 7.97
N ALA A 58 -11.45 -48.54 8.02
CA ALA A 58 -11.98 -47.67 6.96
C ALA A 58 -11.28 -46.31 6.91
N ILE A 59 -10.56 -45.92 7.97
CA ILE A 59 -9.79 -44.68 8.02
C ILE A 59 -8.35 -45.01 7.64
N SER A 60 -7.76 -44.21 6.75
CA SER A 60 -6.36 -44.38 6.35
C SER A 60 -5.68 -43.05 6.06
N VAL A 61 -4.35 -43.06 6.12
CA VAL A 61 -3.49 -41.92 5.77
C VAL A 61 -3.03 -42.04 4.32
N TYR A 62 -2.99 -40.91 3.60
CA TYR A 62 -2.34 -40.85 2.28
C TYR A 62 -0.84 -41.05 2.43
N LYS A 63 -0.28 -42.10 1.78
CA LYS A 63 1.15 -42.44 1.90
C LYS A 63 2.05 -41.51 1.09
N ASN A 64 1.54 -41.02 -0.05
CA ASN A 64 2.21 -40.03 -0.90
C ASN A 64 1.30 -38.84 -1.17
N GLU A 65 1.74 -37.65 -0.78
CA GLU A 65 1.00 -36.38 -0.96
C GLU A 65 0.83 -35.98 -2.44
N GLU A 66 1.57 -36.58 -3.39
CA GLU A 66 1.43 -36.23 -4.82
C GLU A 66 0.58 -37.22 -5.62
N THR A 67 0.75 -38.54 -5.44
CA THR A 67 0.07 -39.55 -6.27
C THR A 67 -1.27 -40.02 -5.73
N ASP A 68 -1.49 -39.98 -4.41
CA ASP A 68 -2.63 -40.67 -3.80
C ASP A 68 -3.79 -39.74 -3.46
N LEU A 69 -3.55 -38.42 -3.39
CA LEU A 69 -4.59 -37.41 -3.18
C LEU A 69 -5.52 -37.31 -4.41
N PRO A 70 -6.81 -36.97 -4.22
CA PRO A 70 -7.72 -36.66 -5.32
C PRO A 70 -7.17 -35.56 -6.24
N ASP A 71 -7.68 -35.50 -7.47
CA ASP A 71 -7.45 -34.34 -8.34
C ASP A 71 -8.03 -33.08 -7.69
N ALA A 72 -7.30 -31.97 -7.81
CA ALA A 72 -7.78 -30.68 -7.30
C ALA A 72 -9.10 -30.29 -7.98
N ILE A 73 -10.02 -29.76 -7.18
CA ILE A 73 -11.26 -29.19 -7.70
C ILE A 73 -10.89 -27.83 -8.30
N VAL A 74 -11.14 -27.65 -9.59
CA VAL A 74 -10.87 -26.40 -10.31
C VAL A 74 -12.17 -25.74 -10.75
N ALA A 75 -12.09 -24.50 -11.23
CA ALA A 75 -13.26 -23.72 -11.62
C ALA A 75 -14.14 -24.40 -12.69
N GLY A 76 -13.52 -25.18 -13.59
CA GLY A 76 -14.19 -25.97 -14.61
C GLY A 76 -14.74 -27.31 -14.12
N SER A 77 -14.45 -27.73 -12.88
CA SER A 77 -14.94 -28.99 -12.34
C SER A 77 -16.48 -28.99 -12.26
N ASN A 78 -17.08 -30.08 -12.74
CA ASN A 78 -18.52 -30.25 -12.74
C ASN A 78 -19.03 -30.44 -11.31
N ILE A 79 -20.06 -29.67 -10.92
CA ILE A 79 -20.57 -29.67 -9.54
C ILE A 79 -21.14 -31.04 -9.17
N LYS A 80 -22.00 -31.62 -10.01
CA LYS A 80 -22.63 -32.92 -9.72
C LYS A 80 -21.61 -34.04 -9.62
N ALA A 81 -20.69 -34.14 -10.58
CA ALA A 81 -19.65 -35.17 -10.56
C ALA A 81 -18.76 -35.04 -9.31
N THR A 82 -18.45 -33.81 -8.90
CA THR A 82 -17.66 -33.53 -7.69
C THR A 82 -18.41 -33.94 -6.43
N LEU A 83 -19.68 -33.57 -6.28
CA LEU A 83 -20.49 -33.88 -5.09
C LEU A 83 -20.97 -35.34 -5.01
N ASP A 84 -21.03 -36.04 -6.14
CA ASP A 84 -21.25 -37.49 -6.16
C ASP A 84 -20.00 -38.24 -5.69
N LYS A 85 -18.80 -37.77 -6.07
CA LYS A 85 -17.52 -38.35 -5.64
C LYS A 85 -17.14 -37.96 -4.21
N HIS A 86 -17.55 -36.76 -3.77
CA HIS A 86 -17.26 -36.18 -2.47
C HIS A 86 -18.55 -35.67 -1.81
N PRO A 87 -19.43 -36.56 -1.32
CA PRO A 87 -20.70 -36.18 -0.69
C PRO A 87 -20.54 -35.24 0.52
N GLU A 88 -19.41 -35.30 1.22
CA GLU A 88 -19.03 -34.46 2.35
C GLU A 88 -19.03 -32.96 2.00
N LEU A 89 -18.69 -32.62 0.76
CA LEU A 89 -18.62 -31.23 0.30
C LEU A 89 -20.00 -30.56 0.20
N LYS A 90 -21.09 -31.33 0.25
CA LYS A 90 -22.46 -30.78 0.28
C LYS A 90 -22.65 -29.87 1.48
N GLN A 91 -22.24 -30.33 2.67
CA GLN A 91 -22.39 -29.55 3.89
C GLN A 91 -21.43 -28.36 3.90
N VAL A 92 -20.21 -28.53 3.39
CA VAL A 92 -19.22 -27.46 3.25
C VAL A 92 -19.76 -26.32 2.38
N LEU A 93 -20.36 -26.64 1.23
CA LEU A 93 -20.99 -25.64 0.37
C LEU A 93 -22.17 -24.94 1.05
N ILE A 94 -23.01 -25.66 1.79
CA ILE A 94 -24.13 -25.04 2.53
C ILE A 94 -23.61 -24.08 3.62
N ASN A 95 -22.55 -24.47 4.32
CA ASN A 95 -21.92 -23.63 5.34
C ASN A 95 -21.28 -22.38 4.72
N LEU A 96 -20.71 -22.51 3.51
CA LEU A 96 -20.15 -21.39 2.78
C LEU A 96 -21.23 -20.40 2.33
N SER A 97 -22.38 -20.89 1.84
CA SER A 97 -23.55 -20.05 1.62
C SER A 97 -24.85 -20.86 1.61
N PRO A 98 -25.91 -20.38 2.29
CA PRO A 98 -27.22 -21.04 2.29
C PRO A 98 -27.84 -21.12 0.88
N MET A 99 -27.36 -20.35 -0.10
CA MET A 99 -27.81 -20.44 -1.49
C MET A 99 -27.48 -21.79 -2.14
N PHE A 100 -26.41 -22.47 -1.71
CA PHE A 100 -26.06 -23.80 -2.20
C PHE A 100 -27.08 -24.88 -1.81
N LYS A 101 -27.86 -24.67 -0.74
CA LYS A 101 -28.93 -25.59 -0.32
C LYS A 101 -30.00 -25.77 -1.40
N ARG A 102 -30.31 -24.72 -2.16
CA ARG A 102 -31.27 -24.80 -3.28
C ARG A 102 -30.72 -25.63 -4.42
N MET A 103 -29.43 -25.49 -4.72
CA MET A 103 -28.74 -26.22 -5.80
C MET A 103 -28.69 -27.73 -5.55
N GLN A 104 -28.66 -28.12 -4.27
CA GLN A 104 -28.66 -29.52 -3.84
C GLN A 104 -30.06 -30.15 -3.78
N ASN A 105 -31.13 -29.41 -4.10
CA ASN A 105 -32.47 -29.98 -4.18
C ASN A 105 -32.50 -31.11 -5.25
N PRO A 106 -33.01 -32.32 -4.94
CA PRO A 106 -32.97 -33.47 -5.85
C PRO A 106 -33.46 -33.19 -7.28
N ALA A 107 -34.47 -32.33 -7.46
CA ALA A 107 -34.96 -31.98 -8.78
C ALA A 107 -33.95 -31.13 -9.58
N LEU A 108 -33.30 -30.16 -8.94
CA LEU A 108 -32.29 -29.29 -9.55
C LEU A 108 -30.93 -29.99 -9.72
N TYR A 109 -30.57 -30.81 -8.73
CA TYR A 109 -29.35 -31.61 -8.71
C TYR A 109 -29.31 -32.63 -9.86
N ASN A 110 -30.45 -33.24 -10.18
CA ASN A 110 -30.55 -34.21 -11.27
C ASN A 110 -30.76 -33.59 -12.67
N THR A 111 -30.93 -32.27 -12.77
CA THR A 111 -31.23 -31.58 -14.04
C THR A 111 -30.14 -30.60 -14.45
N LEU A 112 -30.03 -29.46 -13.76
CA LEU A 112 -29.13 -28.36 -14.13
C LEU A 112 -27.70 -28.54 -13.60
N ALA A 113 -27.53 -29.13 -12.41
CA ALA A 113 -26.20 -29.35 -11.83
C ALA A 113 -25.32 -30.31 -12.64
N ARG A 114 -25.92 -31.11 -13.54
CA ARG A 114 -25.21 -31.97 -14.49
C ARG A 114 -24.34 -31.17 -15.47
N PHE A 115 -24.70 -29.92 -15.78
CA PHE A 115 -23.97 -29.08 -16.73
C PHE A 115 -23.25 -27.89 -16.07
N ALA A 116 -23.53 -27.61 -14.80
CA ALA A 116 -22.94 -26.51 -14.07
C ALA A 116 -21.53 -26.85 -13.53
N ASN A 117 -20.63 -25.88 -13.61
CA ASN A 117 -19.30 -25.92 -13.00
C ASN A 117 -19.18 -24.87 -11.86
N PHE A 118 -18.06 -24.84 -11.16
CA PHE A 118 -17.86 -23.91 -10.04
C PHE A 118 -17.76 -22.43 -10.45
N ASN A 119 -17.43 -22.11 -11.72
CA ASN A 119 -17.60 -20.73 -12.24
C ASN A 119 -19.07 -20.32 -12.30
N ASP A 120 -19.95 -21.24 -12.73
CA ASP A 120 -21.38 -20.97 -12.79
C ASP A 120 -21.97 -20.85 -11.38
N ALA A 121 -21.47 -21.68 -10.44
CA ALA A 121 -21.88 -21.63 -9.04
C ALA A 121 -21.58 -20.26 -8.41
N ALA A 122 -20.35 -19.76 -8.60
CA ALA A 122 -19.92 -18.45 -8.10
C ALA A 122 -20.82 -17.30 -8.58
N LYS A 123 -21.19 -17.30 -9.87
CA LYS A 123 -22.10 -16.28 -10.44
C LYS A 123 -23.48 -16.29 -9.79
N VAL A 124 -23.98 -17.47 -9.44
CA VAL A 124 -25.32 -17.64 -8.86
C VAL A 124 -25.34 -17.32 -7.37
N THR A 125 -24.27 -17.64 -6.64
CA THR A 125 -24.17 -17.39 -5.19
C THR A 125 -23.62 -16.01 -4.85
N GLY A 126 -23.00 -15.31 -5.82
CA GLY A 126 -22.31 -14.04 -5.60
C GLY A 126 -20.97 -14.19 -4.86
N LEU A 127 -20.52 -15.41 -4.61
CA LEU A 127 -19.24 -15.69 -3.98
C LEU A 127 -18.11 -15.65 -5.01
N SER A 128 -16.89 -15.44 -4.51
CA SER A 128 -15.69 -15.58 -5.33
C SER A 128 -15.50 -17.04 -5.74
N VAL A 129 -15.13 -17.28 -7.00
CA VAL A 129 -14.73 -18.62 -7.47
C VAL A 129 -13.55 -19.11 -6.62
N CYS A 130 -12.59 -18.23 -6.32
CA CYS A 130 -11.42 -18.60 -5.53
C CYS A 130 -11.84 -19.08 -4.14
N GLU A 131 -12.71 -18.34 -3.45
CA GLU A 131 -13.19 -18.69 -2.12
C GLU A 131 -13.80 -20.10 -2.09
N ILE A 132 -14.67 -20.41 -3.06
CA ILE A 132 -15.25 -21.75 -3.21
C ILE A 132 -14.15 -22.80 -3.41
N LEU A 133 -13.24 -22.59 -4.35
CA LEU A 133 -12.19 -23.57 -4.64
C LEU A 133 -11.26 -23.78 -3.45
N HIS A 134 -10.88 -22.73 -2.73
CA HIS A 134 -10.05 -22.81 -1.54
C HIS A 134 -10.71 -23.64 -0.45
N THR A 135 -11.97 -23.33 -0.11
CA THR A 135 -12.69 -24.08 0.92
C THR A 135 -12.80 -25.56 0.56
N LEU A 136 -13.13 -25.89 -0.70
CA LEU A 136 -13.27 -27.28 -1.13
C LEU A 136 -11.94 -28.02 -1.18
N ASN A 137 -10.88 -27.41 -1.69
CA ASN A 137 -9.58 -28.06 -1.78
C ASN A 137 -8.91 -28.16 -0.41
N HIS A 138 -9.10 -27.19 0.49
CA HIS A 138 -8.67 -27.25 1.88
C HIS A 138 -9.28 -28.44 2.60
N GLN A 139 -10.59 -28.60 2.45
CA GLN A 139 -11.33 -29.73 2.97
C GLN A 139 -10.78 -31.08 2.50
N LEU A 140 -10.40 -31.18 1.23
CA LEU A 140 -9.84 -32.40 0.63
C LEU A 140 -8.33 -32.56 0.88
N GLY A 141 -7.66 -31.54 1.44
CA GLY A 141 -6.20 -31.50 1.57
C GLY A 141 -5.45 -31.42 0.24
N THR A 142 -6.07 -30.83 -0.79
CA THR A 142 -5.56 -30.75 -2.17
C THR A 142 -5.09 -29.34 -2.55
N GLU A 143 -4.84 -28.45 -1.57
CA GLU A 143 -4.45 -27.05 -1.85
C GLU A 143 -3.14 -26.96 -2.64
N SER A 144 -2.17 -27.82 -2.32
CA SER A 144 -0.88 -27.88 -3.03
C SER A 144 -1.04 -28.23 -4.51
N LYS A 145 -2.04 -29.07 -4.85
CA LYS A 145 -2.38 -29.39 -6.25
C LYS A 145 -3.12 -28.23 -6.93
N LEU A 146 -4.03 -27.56 -6.21
CA LEU A 146 -4.71 -26.36 -6.71
C LEU A 146 -3.70 -25.24 -7.03
N LEU A 147 -2.73 -25.01 -6.14
CA LEU A 147 -1.62 -24.06 -6.31
C LEU A 147 -0.86 -24.27 -7.62
N LYS A 148 -0.47 -25.52 -7.89
CA LYS A 148 0.29 -25.87 -9.10
C LYS A 148 -0.50 -25.58 -10.39
N ILE A 149 -1.82 -25.70 -10.35
CA ILE A 149 -2.69 -25.48 -11.52
C ILE A 149 -3.08 -24.00 -11.66
N MET A 150 -3.34 -23.33 -10.55
CA MET A 150 -3.84 -21.96 -10.49
C MET A 150 -3.01 -21.14 -9.49
N PRO A 151 -1.73 -20.83 -9.80
CA PRO A 151 -0.85 -20.10 -8.87
C PRO A 151 -1.40 -18.71 -8.54
N GLU A 152 -2.08 -18.07 -9.48
CA GLU A 152 -2.73 -16.76 -9.29
C GLU A 152 -3.98 -16.79 -8.38
N CYS A 153 -4.58 -17.97 -8.14
CA CYS A 153 -5.77 -18.10 -7.29
C CYS A 153 -5.46 -18.05 -5.80
N ILE A 154 -4.22 -18.35 -5.43
CA ILE A 154 -3.74 -18.25 -4.06
C ILE A 154 -2.76 -17.07 -4.08
N LYS A 155 -3.24 -15.86 -3.81
CA LYS A 155 -2.37 -14.97 -3.03
C LYS A 155 -2.21 -15.70 -1.72
N ILE A 156 -1.10 -16.41 -1.59
CA ILE A 156 -0.75 -17.05 -0.33
C ILE A 156 -0.67 -15.88 0.62
N THR A 157 -1.64 -15.77 1.53
CA THR A 157 -1.44 -15.05 2.78
C THR A 157 -0.52 -15.92 3.63
N HIS A 158 0.65 -16.30 3.09
CA HIS A 158 1.80 -16.31 3.96
C HIS A 158 2.01 -14.85 4.27
N ASP A 159 2.24 -14.58 5.55
CA ASP A 159 2.79 -13.34 6.00
C ASP A 159 4.23 -13.18 5.45
N GLU A 160 4.45 -13.25 4.13
CA GLU A 160 5.74 -12.94 3.47
C GLU A 160 6.22 -11.56 3.93
N ILE A 161 5.27 -10.67 4.19
CA ILE A 161 5.50 -9.35 4.74
C ILE A 161 6.03 -9.39 6.20
N GLU A 162 5.61 -10.34 7.05
CA GLU A 162 6.24 -10.47 8.39
C GLU A 162 7.65 -11.05 8.29
N ASP A 163 7.91 -11.94 7.33
CA ASP A 163 9.25 -12.46 7.07
C ASP A 163 10.21 -11.36 6.54
N GLU A 164 9.66 -10.31 5.93
CA GLU A 164 10.39 -9.09 5.52
C GLU A 164 10.61 -8.08 6.67
N SER A 165 10.05 -8.32 7.87
CA SER A 165 10.28 -7.48 9.04
C SER A 165 11.76 -7.48 9.43
N THR A 166 12.36 -6.31 9.54
CA THR A 166 13.79 -6.13 9.86
C THR A 166 14.00 -5.57 11.25
N GLU A 167 15.15 -5.81 11.87
CA GLU A 167 15.52 -5.11 13.11
C GLU A 167 15.71 -3.61 12.84
N ILE A 168 15.23 -2.78 13.78
CA ILE A 168 15.32 -1.33 13.67
C ILE A 168 16.80 -0.91 13.81
N THR A 169 17.35 -0.38 12.74
CA THR A 169 18.71 0.22 12.69
C THR A 169 18.67 1.74 12.49
N TRP A 170 17.48 2.31 12.29
CA TRP A 170 17.25 3.75 12.12
C TRP A 170 16.77 4.42 13.42
N LYS A 171 16.87 5.74 13.48
CA LYS A 171 16.30 6.53 14.58
C LYS A 171 14.83 6.83 14.29
N GLU A 172 13.95 6.25 15.11
CA GLU A 172 12.52 6.44 14.95
C GLU A 172 12.05 7.87 15.26
N SER A 173 11.01 8.28 14.54
CA SER A 173 10.24 9.49 14.80
C SER A 173 9.52 9.36 16.15
N PRO A 174 9.46 10.43 16.96
CA PRO A 174 8.68 10.42 18.20
C PRO A 174 7.16 10.44 17.96
N GLU A 175 6.72 10.73 16.73
CA GLU A 175 5.30 10.78 16.37
C GLU A 175 4.74 9.39 16.12
N LEU A 176 3.62 9.09 16.79
CA LEU A 176 2.90 7.83 16.65
C LEU A 176 1.56 8.08 15.95
N TYR A 177 1.29 7.27 14.93
CA TYR A 177 0.07 7.35 14.14
C TYR A 177 -0.84 6.16 14.43
N ILE A 178 -2.16 6.35 14.40
CA ILE A 178 -3.13 5.28 14.66
C ILE A 178 -3.73 4.83 13.33
N TYR A 179 -3.61 3.53 13.02
CA TYR A 179 -4.20 2.94 11.82
C TYR A 179 -5.63 2.45 12.07
N ASN A 180 -6.58 2.98 11.29
CA ASN A 180 -7.97 2.54 11.22
C ASN A 180 -8.61 3.00 9.90
N ASN A 181 -9.88 2.64 9.68
CA ASN A 181 -10.62 2.94 8.44
C ASN A 181 -10.71 4.43 8.07
N ASN A 182 -10.56 5.35 9.04
CA ASN A 182 -10.63 6.79 8.79
C ASN A 182 -9.26 7.42 8.53
N THR A 183 -8.16 6.73 8.87
CA THR A 183 -6.79 7.26 8.76
C THR A 183 -5.95 6.56 7.69
N ILE A 184 -6.46 5.46 7.11
CA ILE A 184 -5.75 4.66 6.12
C ILE A 184 -5.29 5.50 4.91
N GLU A 185 -6.14 6.36 4.36
CA GLU A 185 -5.81 7.19 3.19
C GLU A 185 -4.64 8.14 3.50
N ASP A 186 -4.74 8.90 4.59
CA ASP A 186 -3.69 9.83 5.05
C ASP A 186 -2.38 9.12 5.34
N LEU A 187 -2.43 7.92 5.94
CA LEU A 187 -1.23 7.16 6.28
C LEU A 187 -0.55 6.58 5.04
N VAL A 188 -1.34 6.12 4.06
CA VAL A 188 -0.81 5.65 2.78
C VAL A 188 -0.13 6.80 2.03
N GLU A 189 -0.76 7.98 1.98
CA GLU A 189 -0.18 9.17 1.38
C GLU A 189 1.13 9.55 2.08
N LYS A 190 1.10 9.71 3.42
CA LYS A 190 2.30 10.02 4.21
C LYS A 190 3.43 9.03 4.00
N THR A 191 3.11 7.73 3.94
CA THR A 191 4.10 6.67 3.71
C THR A 191 4.70 6.81 2.31
N SER A 192 3.88 7.10 1.29
CA SER A 192 4.34 7.20 -0.09
C SER A 192 5.28 8.38 -0.37
N ILE A 193 5.22 9.44 0.45
CA ILE A 193 5.99 10.67 0.28
C ILE A 193 7.15 10.81 1.28
N LEU A 194 7.49 9.75 2.04
CA LEU A 194 8.62 9.79 2.97
C LEU A 194 9.91 10.15 2.23
N SER A 195 10.58 11.22 2.67
CA SER A 195 11.87 11.63 2.12
C SER A 195 12.96 10.62 2.47
N PRO A 196 14.10 10.62 1.77
CA PRO A 196 15.26 9.80 2.14
C PRO A 196 15.63 9.96 3.61
N GLN A 197 15.83 8.85 4.31
CA GLN A 197 16.13 8.77 5.75
C GLN A 197 14.97 9.17 6.69
N GLU A 198 13.76 9.40 6.19
CA GLU A 198 12.57 9.62 7.03
C GLU A 198 11.89 8.29 7.40
N ASN A 199 11.12 8.30 8.47
CA ASN A 199 10.31 7.17 8.91
C ASN A 199 8.99 7.61 9.53
N ILE A 200 8.06 6.67 9.59
CA ILE A 200 6.76 6.78 10.24
C ILE A 200 6.54 5.59 11.17
N VAL A 201 5.96 5.85 12.36
CA VAL A 201 5.65 4.82 13.35
C VAL A 201 4.15 4.75 13.57
N ILE A 202 3.60 3.55 13.48
CA ILE A 202 2.16 3.30 13.38
C ILE A 202 1.75 2.27 14.42
N ILE A 203 0.64 2.52 15.10
CA ILE A 203 0.00 1.61 16.06
C ILE A 203 -1.33 1.15 15.45
N SER A 204 -1.62 -0.15 15.53
CA SER A 204 -2.88 -0.70 15.04
C SER A 204 -3.37 -1.90 15.85
N THR A 205 -4.68 -2.07 15.92
CA THR A 205 -5.31 -3.28 16.48
C THR A 205 -5.29 -4.46 15.51
N GLU A 206 -5.19 -4.18 14.20
CA GLU A 206 -5.15 -5.18 13.13
C GLU A 206 -3.87 -5.00 12.30
N LYS A 207 -3.52 -5.98 11.48
CA LYS A 207 -2.32 -5.86 10.65
C LYS A 207 -2.57 -4.82 9.54
N PRO A 208 -1.72 -3.78 9.40
CA PRO A 208 -1.93 -2.74 8.39
C PRO A 208 -1.37 -3.17 7.02
N ASP A 209 -1.96 -4.19 6.41
CA ASP A 209 -1.47 -4.82 5.17
C ASP A 209 -1.31 -3.84 4.02
N GLU A 210 -2.19 -2.84 3.91
CA GLU A 210 -2.16 -1.82 2.88
C GLU A 210 -0.89 -0.97 2.94
N LEU A 211 -0.50 -0.55 4.15
CA LEU A 211 0.71 0.24 4.37
C LEU A 211 1.97 -0.59 4.14
N LEU A 212 1.97 -1.84 4.59
CA LEU A 212 3.11 -2.73 4.42
C LEU A 212 3.35 -3.05 2.92
N LYS A 213 2.27 -3.24 2.14
CA LYS A 213 2.37 -3.41 0.68
C LYS A 213 2.93 -2.17 -0.01
N VAL A 214 2.54 -0.97 0.43
CA VAL A 214 3.08 0.29 -0.10
C VAL A 214 4.57 0.39 0.24
N ALA A 215 4.95 0.13 1.50
CA ALA A 215 6.34 0.15 1.94
C ALA A 215 7.21 -0.84 1.13
N ASN A 216 6.79 -2.09 1.01
CA ASN A 216 7.51 -3.08 0.20
C ASN A 216 7.60 -2.66 -1.27
N GLY A 217 6.49 -2.18 -1.87
CA GLY A 217 6.48 -1.69 -3.25
C GLY A 217 7.41 -0.50 -3.52
N LEU A 218 7.74 0.29 -2.49
CA LEU A 218 8.69 1.40 -2.54
C LEU A 218 10.11 1.01 -2.10
N ASN A 219 10.35 -0.28 -1.83
CA ASN A 219 11.60 -0.82 -1.26
C ASN A 219 11.99 -0.14 0.05
N PHE A 220 11.02 0.17 0.90
CA PHE A 220 11.26 0.69 2.24
C PHE A 220 11.53 -0.44 3.22
N ASN A 221 12.38 -0.17 4.21
CA ASN A 221 12.58 -1.09 5.32
C ASN A 221 11.45 -0.90 6.32
N PHE A 222 10.97 -1.98 6.92
CA PHE A 222 10.02 -1.86 8.00
C PHE A 222 10.27 -2.90 9.08
N ASN A 223 9.76 -2.61 10.26
CA ASN A 223 9.76 -3.46 11.42
C ASN A 223 8.33 -3.61 11.92
N ILE A 224 7.96 -4.84 12.28
CA ILE A 224 6.65 -5.20 12.83
C ILE A 224 6.86 -5.84 14.20
N GLU A 225 6.34 -5.21 15.25
CA GLU A 225 6.24 -5.78 16.58
C GLU A 225 4.77 -6.11 16.88
N LYS A 226 4.49 -7.38 17.19
CA LYS A 226 3.15 -7.84 17.56
C LYS A 226 3.12 -8.22 19.04
N ASN A 227 2.41 -7.42 19.83
CA ASN A 227 2.10 -7.72 21.23
C ASN A 227 0.57 -7.87 21.39
N ARG A 228 -0.09 -6.89 22.02
CA ARG A 228 -1.57 -6.77 22.04
C ARG A 228 -2.11 -5.99 20.84
N GLU A 229 -1.27 -5.14 20.29
CA GLU A 229 -1.46 -4.29 19.12
C GLU A 229 -0.20 -4.45 18.25
N TYR A 230 -0.33 -4.16 16.96
CA TYR A 230 0.78 -4.04 16.04
C TYR A 230 1.42 -2.67 16.19
N ARG A 231 2.74 -2.65 16.37
CA ARG A 231 3.58 -1.47 16.22
C ARG A 231 4.43 -1.66 14.96
N VAL A 232 4.24 -0.79 13.98
CA VAL A 232 4.93 -0.85 12.68
C VAL A 232 5.77 0.39 12.51
N SER A 233 7.06 0.22 12.21
CA SER A 233 7.99 1.30 11.89
C SER A 233 8.39 1.16 10.43
N ILE A 234 8.11 2.15 9.58
CA ILE A 234 8.43 2.13 8.15
C ILE A 234 9.47 3.23 7.90
N PHE A 235 10.57 2.89 7.24
CA PHE A 235 11.73 3.76 7.00
C PHE A 235 12.14 3.74 5.53
N ASN A 236 12.38 4.93 4.97
CA ASN A 236 12.94 5.07 3.64
C ASN A 236 14.48 4.95 3.70
N PRO A 237 15.07 3.83 3.20
CA PRO A 237 16.51 3.59 3.29
C PRO A 237 17.31 4.36 2.25
N ALA A 238 16.66 5.10 1.33
CA ALA A 238 17.36 5.89 0.34
C ALA A 238 18.36 6.83 1.02
N GLU A 239 19.55 6.92 0.43
CA GLU A 239 20.52 7.92 0.87
C GLU A 239 19.95 9.31 0.60
N LYS A 240 20.01 10.17 1.61
CA LYS A 240 19.72 11.57 1.40
C LYS A 240 20.81 12.11 0.49
N GLU A 241 20.46 12.38 -0.76
CA GLU A 241 21.30 13.21 -1.62
C GLU A 241 21.42 14.56 -0.93
N GLU A 242 22.53 14.75 -0.19
CA GLU A 242 22.96 16.06 0.22
C GLU A 242 23.39 16.77 -1.06
N LEU A 243 22.42 17.41 -1.72
CA LEU A 243 22.70 18.41 -2.72
C LEU A 243 23.65 19.40 -2.05
N LEU A 244 24.84 19.54 -2.65
CA LEU A 244 25.86 20.47 -2.15
C LEU A 244 25.18 21.82 -1.87
N PRO A 245 25.55 22.50 -0.75
CA PRO A 245 24.99 23.81 -0.43
C PRO A 245 24.97 24.67 -1.70
N TRP A 246 23.84 25.32 -2.00
CA TRP A 246 23.68 26.01 -3.29
C TRP A 246 24.83 26.99 -3.59
N LYS A 247 25.48 27.54 -2.56
CA LYS A 247 26.66 28.41 -2.67
C LYS A 247 27.88 27.75 -3.31
N GLU A 248 28.00 26.43 -3.20
CA GLU A 248 29.07 25.63 -3.81
C GLU A 248 28.77 25.29 -5.28
N ARG A 249 27.49 25.13 -5.63
CA ARG A 249 27.00 24.89 -7.01
C ARG A 249 26.47 26.14 -7.72
N LYS A 250 26.64 27.33 -7.14
CA LYS A 250 26.11 28.60 -7.66
C LYS A 250 26.62 28.95 -9.06
N GLU A 251 27.78 28.41 -9.44
CA GLU A 251 28.41 28.63 -10.75
C GLU A 251 27.74 27.81 -11.86
N ASP A 252 26.93 26.81 -11.51
CA ASP A 252 26.16 26.00 -12.46
C ASP A 252 24.85 26.69 -12.86
N PHE A 253 24.45 27.73 -12.12
CA PHE A 253 23.23 28.48 -12.39
C PHE A 253 23.31 29.28 -13.69
N GLU A 254 22.19 29.37 -14.39
CA GLU A 254 22.12 30.07 -15.67
C GLU A 254 22.40 31.57 -15.49
N VAL A 255 23.31 32.10 -16.30
CA VAL A 255 23.74 33.50 -16.24
C VAL A 255 22.85 34.38 -17.11
N LEU A 256 22.20 35.36 -16.47
CA LEU A 256 21.43 36.43 -17.09
C LEU A 256 22.20 37.75 -17.00
N ASP A 257 22.96 38.09 -18.05
CA ASP A 257 23.69 39.37 -18.14
C ASP A 257 22.83 40.47 -18.78
N VAL A 258 22.42 41.43 -17.97
CA VAL A 258 21.53 42.52 -18.38
C VAL A 258 22.28 43.82 -18.67
N ARG A 259 23.60 43.88 -18.50
CA ARG A 259 24.40 45.12 -18.63
C ARG A 259 24.42 45.70 -20.05
N LYS A 260 24.15 44.86 -21.05
CA LYS A 260 24.13 45.23 -22.49
C LYS A 260 22.73 45.57 -22.98
N MET A 261 21.69 45.40 -22.16
CA MET A 261 20.32 45.67 -22.57
C MET A 261 20.08 47.18 -22.66
N THR A 262 19.41 47.61 -23.72
CA THR A 262 19.03 49.00 -23.96
C THR A 262 17.67 49.35 -23.34
N THR A 263 16.85 48.33 -23.09
CA THR A 263 15.54 48.42 -22.42
C THR A 263 15.66 47.96 -20.97
N ASP A 264 14.70 48.36 -20.13
CA ASP A 264 14.64 47.91 -18.73
C ASP A 264 14.58 46.37 -18.67
N PRO A 265 15.53 45.69 -17.99
CA PRO A 265 15.56 44.24 -17.92
C PRO A 265 14.56 43.64 -16.93
N PHE A 266 13.78 44.44 -16.20
CA PHE A 266 12.93 43.97 -15.10
C PHE A 266 12.03 42.78 -15.48
N ASP A 267 11.27 42.90 -16.58
CA ASP A 267 10.32 41.86 -17.00
C ASP A 267 11.02 40.52 -17.31
N VAL A 268 12.23 40.60 -17.87
CA VAL A 268 13.05 39.41 -18.19
C VAL A 268 13.52 38.73 -16.91
N ILE A 269 13.93 39.52 -15.91
CA ILE A 269 14.37 38.97 -14.61
C ILE A 269 13.19 38.35 -13.86
N LEU A 270 12.03 39.01 -13.86
CA LEU A 270 10.83 38.50 -13.21
C LEU A 270 10.34 37.21 -13.88
N LYS A 271 10.33 37.17 -15.21
CA LYS A 271 9.99 35.96 -15.98
C LYS A 271 10.96 34.82 -15.66
N LYS A 272 12.26 35.11 -15.54
CA LYS A 272 13.27 34.11 -15.15
C LYS A 272 12.98 33.56 -13.75
N ALA A 273 12.72 34.44 -12.78
CA ALA A 273 12.38 34.04 -11.42
C ALA A 273 11.13 33.13 -11.38
N TYR A 274 10.04 33.50 -12.09
CA TYR A 274 8.84 32.66 -12.17
C TYR A 274 9.08 31.29 -12.84
N SER A 275 10.00 31.22 -13.81
CA SER A 275 10.38 29.96 -14.45
C SER A 275 11.42 29.13 -13.68
N THR A 276 11.94 29.63 -12.56
CA THR A 276 12.96 28.93 -11.79
C THR A 276 12.29 27.89 -10.89
N GLU A 277 12.72 26.64 -11.04
CA GLU A 277 12.28 25.51 -10.24
C GLU A 277 12.84 25.59 -8.82
N ASP A 278 12.17 24.88 -7.91
CA ASP A 278 12.60 24.76 -6.52
C ASP A 278 13.98 24.10 -6.43
N ASP A 279 14.78 24.55 -5.46
CA ASP A 279 16.19 24.19 -5.31
C ASP A 279 17.11 24.48 -6.52
N ASN A 280 16.65 25.31 -7.45
CA ASN A 280 17.46 25.81 -8.57
C ASN A 280 17.70 27.32 -8.43
N GLY A 281 18.43 27.91 -9.38
CA GLY A 281 18.82 29.30 -9.30
C GLY A 281 19.24 29.91 -10.64
N PHE A 282 19.52 31.21 -10.60
CA PHE A 282 20.07 31.95 -11.73
C PHE A 282 21.01 33.05 -11.23
N VAL A 283 21.95 33.47 -12.09
CA VAL A 283 22.91 34.53 -11.80
C VAL A 283 22.52 35.78 -12.57
N LEU A 284 22.24 36.88 -11.87
CA LEU A 284 22.01 38.19 -12.48
C LEU A 284 23.32 38.97 -12.53
N VAL A 285 23.78 39.33 -13.73
CA VAL A 285 24.95 40.20 -13.91
C VAL A 285 24.49 41.62 -14.26
N GLN A 286 24.85 42.59 -13.41
CA GLN A 286 24.37 43.98 -13.50
C GLN A 286 25.49 44.98 -13.13
N ARG A 287 25.27 46.26 -13.44
CA ARG A 287 26.26 47.33 -13.16
C ARG A 287 26.28 47.84 -11.72
N PHE A 288 25.26 47.53 -10.94
CA PHE A 288 25.07 47.92 -9.54
C PHE A 288 24.27 46.84 -8.82
N GLU A 289 24.27 46.86 -7.48
CA GLU A 289 23.50 45.94 -6.66
C GLU A 289 22.01 46.35 -6.56
N PRO A 290 21.06 45.57 -7.13
CA PRO A 290 19.67 45.96 -7.27
C PRO A 290 18.86 45.59 -6.02
N HIS A 291 19.07 46.32 -4.91
CA HIS A 291 18.37 46.13 -3.64
C HIS A 291 16.84 45.99 -3.74
N PRO A 292 16.11 46.77 -4.57
CA PRO A 292 14.65 46.62 -4.69
C PRO A 292 14.26 45.25 -5.25
N MET A 293 15.02 44.76 -6.21
CA MET A 293 14.77 43.51 -6.90
C MET A 293 15.13 42.31 -6.02
N ILE A 294 16.25 42.39 -5.30
CA ILE A 294 16.66 41.42 -4.28
C ILE A 294 15.56 41.24 -3.24
N ASN A 295 15.04 42.34 -2.71
CA ASN A 295 13.97 42.29 -1.71
C ASN A 295 12.69 41.64 -2.25
N MET A 296 12.31 41.96 -3.49
CA MET A 296 11.13 41.39 -4.11
C MET A 296 11.26 39.88 -4.30
N LEU A 297 12.40 39.40 -4.83
CA LEU A 297 12.63 37.97 -5.00
C LEU A 297 12.75 37.25 -3.66
N SER A 298 13.24 37.92 -2.62
CA SER A 298 13.25 37.35 -1.27
C SER A 298 11.86 37.04 -0.72
N GLU A 299 10.83 37.78 -1.13
CA GLU A 299 9.43 37.48 -0.78
C GLU A 299 8.85 36.35 -1.68
N MET A 300 9.49 36.06 -2.80
CA MET A 300 9.19 34.94 -3.69
C MET A 300 10.03 33.68 -3.35
N ASP A 301 10.42 33.54 -2.08
CA ASP A 301 11.20 32.44 -1.53
C ASP A 301 12.62 32.26 -2.11
N PHE A 302 13.20 33.30 -2.71
CA PHE A 302 14.60 33.29 -3.08
C PHE A 302 15.51 33.71 -1.93
N GLU A 303 16.66 33.05 -1.82
CA GLU A 303 17.84 33.60 -1.15
C GLU A 303 18.87 34.07 -2.16
N HIS A 304 19.78 34.94 -1.72
CA HIS A 304 20.74 35.56 -2.63
C HIS A 304 22.13 35.71 -2.01
N MET A 305 23.11 35.88 -2.89
CA MET A 305 24.47 36.31 -2.56
C MET A 305 24.97 37.24 -3.66
N THR A 306 25.61 38.34 -3.28
CA THR A 306 26.20 39.29 -4.23
C THR A 306 27.72 39.21 -4.19
N GLU A 307 28.35 39.14 -5.36
CA GLU A 307 29.78 39.30 -5.54
C GLU A 307 30.09 40.48 -6.46
N GLN A 308 30.89 41.42 -5.98
CA GLN A 308 31.40 42.52 -6.80
C GLN A 308 32.72 42.10 -7.47
N LYS A 309 32.69 41.82 -8.78
CA LYS A 309 33.89 41.41 -9.54
C LYS A 309 34.68 42.61 -10.05
N ALA A 310 34.02 43.75 -10.29
CA ALA A 310 34.67 45.02 -10.66
C ALA A 310 33.82 46.22 -10.22
N ALA A 311 34.32 47.44 -10.43
CA ALA A 311 33.65 48.68 -10.02
C ALA A 311 32.20 48.84 -10.58
N THR A 312 31.92 48.26 -11.76
CA THR A 312 30.60 48.28 -12.41
C THR A 312 30.16 46.88 -12.83
N GLU A 313 30.59 45.86 -12.08
CA GLU A 313 30.27 44.46 -12.36
C GLU A 313 29.91 43.74 -11.07
N PHE A 314 28.61 43.48 -10.94
CA PHE A 314 27.99 42.78 -9.82
C PHE A 314 27.36 41.49 -10.33
N TRP A 315 27.68 40.40 -9.66
CA TRP A 315 27.12 39.07 -9.88
C TRP A 315 26.22 38.76 -8.70
N ILE A 316 24.91 38.71 -8.93
CA ILE A 316 23.93 38.42 -7.90
C ILE A 316 23.38 37.02 -8.16
N TYR A 317 23.75 36.08 -7.30
CA TYR A 317 23.29 34.70 -7.36
C TYR A 317 21.96 34.60 -6.60
N PHE A 318 20.92 34.10 -7.26
CA PHE A 318 19.62 33.81 -6.66
C PHE A 318 19.39 32.30 -6.62
N HIS A 319 18.96 31.78 -5.47
CA HIS A 319 18.57 30.38 -5.26
C HIS A 319 17.15 30.34 -4.71
N LYS A 320 16.28 29.54 -5.33
CA LYS A 320 14.89 29.37 -4.90
C LYS A 320 14.81 28.25 -3.87
N LYS A 321 14.26 28.56 -2.70
CA LYS A 321 14.08 27.57 -1.63
C LYS A 321 13.06 26.51 -2.04
N VAL A 322 13.24 25.29 -1.54
CA VAL A 322 12.24 24.22 -1.66
C VAL A 322 10.98 24.63 -0.91
N SER A 323 9.86 24.71 -1.62
CA SER A 323 8.57 24.95 -0.99
C SER A 323 8.17 23.70 -0.19
N LYS A 324 8.09 23.83 1.14
CA LYS A 324 7.40 22.82 1.95
C LYS A 324 5.90 22.96 1.67
N ILE A 325 5.26 21.87 1.26
CA ILE A 325 3.79 21.79 1.25
C ILE A 325 3.37 21.71 2.72
N ASP A 326 3.32 22.85 3.41
CA ASP A 326 2.68 22.96 4.71
C ASP A 326 1.19 23.19 4.46
N ASP A 327 0.40 22.11 4.58
CA ASP A 327 -1.05 22.16 4.73
C ASP A 327 -1.45 22.51 6.19
N SER A 328 -0.65 23.36 6.83
CA SER A 328 -0.97 23.94 8.14
C SER A 328 -1.22 25.44 7.97
N ASP A 329 -2.48 25.77 7.77
CA ASP A 329 -3.02 27.08 8.01
C ASP A 329 -2.85 27.40 9.50
N THR A 330 -1.69 27.95 9.88
CA THR A 330 -1.46 28.40 11.26
C THR A 330 -0.54 29.62 11.32
N SER A 331 -1.19 30.78 11.39
CA SER A 331 -0.67 32.05 11.92
C SER A 331 0.42 32.78 11.13
N THR A 332 0.11 33.18 9.89
CA THR A 332 0.71 34.42 9.37
C THR A 332 -0.32 35.54 9.48
N THR A 333 -0.07 36.51 10.37
CA THR A 333 -0.82 37.78 10.49
C THR A 333 -0.69 38.69 9.25
N LYS A 334 -0.05 38.18 8.18
CA LYS A 334 0.17 38.90 6.93
C LYS A 334 -0.93 38.57 5.93
N VAL A 335 -1.51 39.60 5.33
CA VAL A 335 -2.52 39.44 4.29
C VAL A 335 -1.83 39.09 2.97
N ASN A 336 -2.25 37.99 2.32
CA ASN A 336 -1.80 37.68 0.97
C ASN A 336 -2.36 38.71 -0.02
N ALA A 337 -1.49 39.32 -0.82
CA ALA A 337 -1.84 40.32 -1.81
C ALA A 337 -1.26 39.99 -3.19
N VAL A 338 -2.04 40.31 -4.22
CA VAL A 338 -1.62 40.30 -5.62
C VAL A 338 -1.60 41.75 -6.10
N ILE A 339 -0.46 42.22 -6.60
CA ILE A 339 -0.32 43.59 -7.12
C ILE A 339 -0.39 43.52 -8.65
N GLN A 340 -1.33 44.25 -9.24
CA GLN A 340 -1.47 44.33 -10.69
C GLN A 340 -1.39 45.79 -11.14
N SER A 341 -0.65 46.05 -12.21
CA SER A 341 -0.62 47.34 -12.85
C SER A 341 -0.71 47.21 -14.36
N ALA A 342 -1.65 47.94 -14.94
CA ALA A 342 -1.82 48.03 -16.39
C ALA A 342 -0.92 49.06 -17.07
N THR A 343 0.07 49.58 -16.33
CA THR A 343 1.05 50.49 -16.89
C THR A 343 2.36 50.44 -16.12
N PRO A 344 3.51 50.44 -16.82
CA PRO A 344 4.83 50.60 -16.20
C PRO A 344 4.99 51.91 -15.43
N VAL A 345 4.13 52.92 -15.65
CA VAL A 345 4.21 54.23 -14.99
C VAL A 345 3.99 54.13 -13.48
N ALA A 346 3.24 53.13 -13.00
CA ALA A 346 3.02 52.92 -11.56
C ALA A 346 4.23 52.26 -10.87
N TYR A 347 5.20 51.77 -11.63
CA TYR A 347 6.33 50.98 -11.13
C TYR A 347 7.16 51.70 -10.04
N PRO A 348 7.52 52.99 -10.15
CA PRO A 348 8.25 53.67 -9.07
C PRO A 348 7.47 53.75 -7.77
N VAL A 349 6.14 53.80 -7.85
CA VAL A 349 5.25 53.78 -6.69
C VAL A 349 5.19 52.39 -6.08
N ILE A 350 5.03 51.36 -6.90
CA ILE A 350 5.06 49.96 -6.46
C ILE A 350 6.39 49.65 -5.77
N MET A 351 7.52 50.02 -6.36
CA MET A 351 8.85 49.83 -5.77
C MET A 351 8.99 50.53 -4.42
N ARG A 352 8.48 51.76 -4.27
CA ARG A 352 8.47 52.45 -2.97
C ARG A 352 7.57 51.77 -1.94
N LEU A 353 6.44 51.20 -2.36
CA LEU A 353 5.56 50.42 -1.48
C LEU A 353 6.27 49.15 -1.01
N LEU A 354 6.95 48.45 -1.93
CA LEU A 354 7.74 47.25 -1.62
C LEU A 354 8.94 47.54 -0.72
N GLN A 355 9.46 48.76 -0.71
CA GLN A 355 10.54 49.18 0.18
C GLN A 355 10.07 49.56 1.60
N SER A 356 8.76 49.63 1.83
CA SER A 356 8.23 50.05 3.14
C SER A 356 8.20 48.90 4.15
N ASP A 357 9.00 49.01 5.21
CA ASP A 357 8.98 48.08 6.34
C ASP A 357 7.59 47.93 6.98
N LYS A 358 6.81 49.01 6.96
CA LYS A 358 5.44 49.01 7.50
C LYS A 358 4.52 48.07 6.69
N ILE A 359 4.66 48.08 5.36
CA ILE A 359 3.85 47.25 4.46
C ILE A 359 4.31 45.80 4.52
N ARG A 360 5.63 45.55 4.49
CA ARG A 360 6.22 44.20 4.58
C ARG A 360 5.83 43.42 5.83
N LYS A 361 5.60 44.13 6.95
CA LYS A 361 5.15 43.51 8.21
C LYS A 361 3.72 42.96 8.15
N HIS A 362 2.88 43.44 7.23
CA HIS A 362 1.45 43.17 7.22
C HIS A 362 0.95 42.50 5.92
N ILE A 363 1.78 42.44 4.89
CA ILE A 363 1.39 41.92 3.58
C ILE A 363 2.41 40.90 3.10
N ASN A 364 1.93 39.77 2.59
CA ASN A 364 2.69 38.79 1.84
C ASN A 364 2.30 38.92 0.36
N ILE A 365 3.26 39.08 -0.56
CA ILE A 365 2.95 39.32 -1.98
C ILE A 365 3.06 38.00 -2.73
N LYS A 366 1.90 37.45 -3.11
CA LYS A 366 1.83 36.20 -3.86
C LYS A 366 2.18 36.37 -5.33
N GLU A 367 1.87 37.53 -5.91
CA GLU A 367 2.05 37.75 -7.34
C GLU A 367 2.13 39.26 -7.67
N LEU A 368 3.04 39.65 -8.56
CA LEU A 368 3.16 41.00 -9.11
C LEU A 368 3.05 40.92 -10.64
N LYS A 369 1.99 41.49 -11.20
CA LYS A 369 1.83 41.58 -12.66
C LYS A 369 1.87 43.04 -13.09
N VAL A 370 2.81 43.36 -13.97
CA VAL A 370 2.86 44.66 -14.65
C VAL A 370 2.79 44.35 -16.14
N TRP A 371 1.84 44.97 -16.84
CA TRP A 371 1.66 44.82 -18.29
C TRP A 371 1.45 46.19 -18.95
#